data_AF-A0A918AQD5-F1
#
_entry.id   AF-A0A918AQD5-F1
#
_cell.length_a   1.000
_cell.length_b   1.000
_cell.length_c   1.000
_cell.angle_alpha   90.00
_cell.angle_beta   90.00
_cell.angle_gamma   90.00
#
_symmetry.space_group_name_H-M   'P 1'
#
loop_
_entity.id
_entity.type
_entity.pdbx_description
1 polymer ?
#
loop_
_entity_poly.entity_id
_entity_poly.type
_entity_poly.pdbx_seq_one_letter_code
_entity_poly.pdbx_strand_id
1 'polypeptide(L)'
;MTASGWTPPPRRVRCPVCADEYDWPDDGRIWLYDEENRRYQDEDTRALPEVKRASLARRGYRQCPNPSQDVAEHYLPATYAEYADPLVIGLVGAPFSGKTHLLTAMIRQVYREGLAAYGIDVSALDFRRHEYFRENYIKPFEKGGALPGTDTGIIEAADILLLRGPDGQRRPVTFFDVAGEDLESTEARNPATRFLLSANAVVFVHAWEDPLETGESEPESENKSFQLAVESLRALPGGERVPAVIAMTKSDRLRYVPPVDRWLHRGDERVLDAARIREESRDVYAYLHGVGARASLRPFHTFARSTLHFVSASGGDAVPVETGGGSGRYFPRGCRPTRVLEPLVAILAMTGTITGPEAEKVGMP
;
A
#
# COMPACT_ATOMS: atom_id res chain seq x y z
N MET A 1 -13.18 14.60 -48.47
CA MET A 1 -11.82 14.33 -47.93
C MET A 1 -12.02 13.75 -46.54
N THR A 2 -11.91 12.44 -46.43
CA THR A 2 -12.11 11.67 -45.20
C THR A 2 -11.01 11.99 -44.21
N ALA A 3 -11.37 12.55 -43.05
CA ALA A 3 -10.46 12.69 -41.92
C ALA A 3 -9.94 11.30 -41.56
N SER A 4 -8.66 11.08 -41.81
CA SER A 4 -7.91 9.90 -41.42
C SER A 4 -8.10 9.67 -39.92
N GLY A 5 -8.78 8.56 -39.58
CA GLY A 5 -8.96 8.10 -38.22
C GLY A 5 -7.61 7.80 -37.60
N TRP A 6 -7.06 8.77 -36.89
CA TRP A 6 -5.94 8.55 -36.00
C TRP A 6 -6.48 7.83 -34.78
N THR A 7 -6.40 6.50 -34.78
CA THR A 7 -6.55 5.72 -33.56
C THR A 7 -5.27 5.94 -32.74
N PRO A 8 -5.36 6.52 -31.53
CA PRO A 8 -4.18 6.63 -30.68
C PRO A 8 -3.57 5.24 -30.46
N PRO A 9 -2.23 5.13 -30.39
CA PRO A 9 -1.59 3.85 -30.11
C PRO A 9 -2.15 3.27 -28.80
N PRO A 10 -2.32 1.94 -28.72
CA PRO A 10 -2.84 1.32 -27.52
C PRO A 10 -1.95 1.67 -26.32
N ARG A 11 -2.58 2.03 -25.20
CA ARG A 11 -1.86 2.37 -23.99
C ARG A 11 -1.27 1.10 -23.39
N ARG A 12 0.07 1.06 -23.29
CA ARG A 12 0.77 0.00 -22.59
C ARG A 12 0.61 0.18 -21.08
N VAL A 13 0.26 -0.89 -20.38
CA VAL A 13 0.12 -0.90 -18.92
C VAL A 13 0.90 -2.05 -18.32
N ARG A 14 1.40 -1.86 -17.09
CA ARG A 14 1.91 -2.94 -16.26
C ARG A 14 0.79 -3.41 -15.32
N CYS A 15 0.48 -4.70 -15.32
CA CYS A 15 -0.50 -5.23 -14.39
C CYS A 15 0.08 -5.31 -12.97
N PRO A 16 -0.61 -4.80 -11.93
CA PRO A 16 -0.12 -4.87 -10.57
C PRO A 16 -0.11 -6.30 -10.01
N VAL A 17 -0.90 -7.22 -10.58
CA VAL A 17 -1.06 -8.61 -10.11
C VAL A 17 -0.01 -9.56 -10.70
N CYS A 18 0.15 -9.59 -12.03
CA CYS A 18 1.12 -10.49 -12.69
C CYS A 18 2.45 -9.82 -13.06
N ALA A 19 2.58 -8.49 -12.88
CA ALA A 19 3.73 -7.69 -13.31
C ALA A 19 4.02 -7.66 -14.82
N ASP A 20 3.20 -8.33 -15.66
CA ASP A 20 3.33 -8.26 -17.12
C ASP A 20 3.00 -6.87 -17.68
N GLU A 21 3.71 -6.51 -18.74
CA GLU A 21 3.43 -5.31 -19.54
C GLU A 21 2.76 -5.69 -20.87
N TYR A 22 1.59 -5.12 -21.12
CA TYR A 22 0.81 -5.40 -22.33
C TYR A 22 0.01 -4.18 -22.78
N ASP A 23 -0.45 -4.23 -24.02
CA ASP A 23 -1.37 -3.25 -24.59
C ASP A 23 -2.76 -3.43 -23.97
N TRP A 24 -3.31 -2.36 -23.39
CA TRP A 24 -4.61 -2.43 -22.73
C TRP A 24 -5.69 -2.93 -23.71
N PRO A 25 -6.41 -4.02 -23.37
CA PRO A 25 -7.37 -4.61 -24.30
C PRO A 25 -8.60 -3.71 -24.39
N ASP A 26 -8.71 -2.91 -25.46
CA ASP A 26 -9.91 -2.13 -25.76
C ASP A 26 -10.75 -2.79 -26.86
N ASP A 27 -11.14 -4.04 -26.62
CA ASP A 27 -11.93 -4.85 -27.54
C ASP A 27 -13.46 -4.63 -27.38
N GLY A 28 -13.89 -3.67 -26.57
CA GLY A 28 -15.32 -3.45 -26.27
C GLY A 28 -15.98 -4.52 -25.39
N ARG A 29 -15.21 -5.49 -24.86
CA ARG A 29 -15.70 -6.44 -23.86
C ARG A 29 -15.50 -5.89 -22.46
N ILE A 30 -16.53 -5.98 -21.64
CA ILE A 30 -16.47 -5.61 -20.23
C ILE A 30 -16.97 -6.81 -19.43
N TRP A 31 -16.23 -7.18 -18.39
CA TRP A 31 -16.61 -8.23 -17.47
C TRP A 31 -17.32 -7.64 -16.27
N LEU A 32 -18.49 -8.18 -15.93
CA LEU A 32 -19.23 -7.82 -14.73
C LEU A 32 -19.14 -8.97 -13.74
N TYR A 33 -18.91 -8.66 -12.46
CA TYR A 33 -18.89 -9.68 -11.43
C TYR A 33 -20.31 -9.98 -10.96
N ASP A 34 -20.69 -11.24 -11.06
CA ASP A 34 -21.95 -11.77 -10.54
C ASP A 34 -21.72 -12.29 -9.11
N GLU A 35 -22.25 -11.57 -8.13
CA GLU A 35 -22.13 -11.91 -6.71
C GLU A 35 -22.85 -13.22 -6.34
N GLU A 36 -23.96 -13.55 -7.03
CA GLU A 36 -24.76 -14.75 -6.73
C GLU A 36 -24.00 -16.01 -7.17
N ASN A 37 -23.44 -15.99 -8.38
CA ASN A 37 -22.70 -17.12 -8.95
C ASN A 37 -21.17 -17.04 -8.71
N ARG A 38 -20.70 -15.99 -8.05
CA ARG A 38 -19.28 -15.71 -7.73
C ARG A 38 -18.35 -15.84 -8.95
N ARG A 39 -18.77 -15.29 -10.09
CA ARG A 39 -18.04 -15.40 -11.36
C ARG A 39 -18.12 -14.11 -12.16
N TYR A 40 -17.13 -13.89 -13.01
CA TYR A 40 -17.20 -12.83 -14.00
C TYR A 40 -18.01 -13.31 -15.21
N GLN A 41 -18.84 -12.42 -15.74
CA GLN A 41 -19.62 -12.63 -16.97
C GLN A 41 -19.20 -11.57 -17.99
N ASP A 42 -18.91 -12.00 -19.22
CA ASP A 42 -18.52 -11.08 -20.28
C ASP A 42 -19.74 -10.45 -20.94
N GLU A 43 -19.67 -9.15 -21.18
CA GLU A 43 -20.70 -8.35 -21.85
C GLU A 43 -20.06 -7.64 -23.05
N ASP A 44 -20.62 -7.87 -24.25
CA ASP A 44 -20.23 -7.11 -25.44
C ASP A 44 -20.93 -5.75 -25.42
N THR A 45 -20.13 -4.69 -25.24
CA THR A 45 -20.64 -3.32 -25.12
C THR A 45 -20.56 -2.51 -26.41
N ARG A 46 -20.15 -3.12 -27.53
CA ARG A 46 -19.97 -2.43 -28.82
C ARG A 46 -21.28 -1.89 -29.37
N ALA A 47 -22.37 -2.65 -29.21
CA ALA A 47 -23.70 -2.25 -29.66
C ALA A 47 -24.41 -1.25 -28.72
N LEU A 48 -23.84 -0.99 -27.53
CA LEU A 48 -24.44 -0.09 -26.55
C LEU A 48 -24.16 1.39 -26.86
N PRO A 49 -25.09 2.31 -26.55
CA PRO A 49 -24.83 3.75 -26.55
C PRO A 49 -23.66 4.12 -25.63
N GLU A 50 -22.91 5.16 -25.99
CA GLU A 50 -21.68 5.57 -25.30
C GLU A 50 -21.88 5.81 -23.79
N VAL A 51 -22.97 6.47 -23.40
CA VAL A 51 -23.27 6.72 -21.98
C VAL A 51 -23.47 5.41 -21.20
N LYS A 52 -24.09 4.40 -21.80
CA LYS A 52 -24.27 3.08 -21.17
C LYS A 52 -22.93 2.34 -21.09
N ARG A 53 -22.11 2.40 -22.15
CA ARG A 53 -20.76 1.82 -22.18
C ARG A 53 -19.87 2.42 -21.08
N ALA A 54 -19.82 3.74 -20.98
CA ALA A 54 -19.07 4.44 -19.94
C ALA A 54 -19.58 4.10 -18.53
N SER A 55 -20.89 3.97 -18.35
CA SER A 55 -21.47 3.54 -17.06
C SER A 55 -21.08 2.11 -16.69
N LEU A 56 -21.05 1.19 -17.66
CA LEU A 56 -20.61 -0.19 -17.43
C LEU A 56 -19.11 -0.26 -17.16
N ALA A 57 -18.28 0.47 -17.91
CA ALA A 57 -16.84 0.51 -17.73
C ALA A 57 -16.44 0.94 -16.31
N ARG A 58 -17.16 1.89 -15.72
CA ARG A 58 -16.92 2.34 -14.34
C ARG A 58 -17.18 1.28 -13.27
N ARG A 59 -17.99 0.26 -13.56
CA ARG A 59 -18.37 -0.80 -12.60
C ARG A 59 -17.82 -2.18 -12.98
N GLY A 60 -17.35 -2.31 -14.21
CA GLY A 60 -16.86 -3.55 -14.78
C GLY A 60 -15.35 -3.62 -14.81
N TYR A 61 -14.89 -4.72 -15.38
CA TYR A 61 -13.50 -5.13 -15.37
C TYR A 61 -13.06 -5.52 -16.77
N ARG A 62 -11.75 -5.55 -16.97
CA ARG A 62 -11.12 -6.19 -18.12
C ARG A 62 -10.23 -7.32 -17.61
N GLN A 63 -10.32 -8.46 -18.29
CA GLN A 63 -9.45 -9.60 -18.00
C GLN A 63 -8.03 -9.24 -18.41
N CYS A 64 -7.07 -9.50 -17.52
CA CYS A 64 -5.66 -9.37 -17.86
C CYS A 64 -5.30 -10.44 -18.90
N PRO A 65 -4.65 -10.10 -20.03
CA PRO A 65 -4.18 -11.09 -21.00
C PRO A 65 -3.18 -12.09 -20.41
N ASN A 66 -2.47 -11.69 -19.34
CA ASN A 66 -1.46 -12.49 -18.65
C ASN A 66 -0.50 -13.22 -19.61
N PRO A 67 0.28 -12.48 -20.46
CA PRO A 67 1.14 -13.09 -21.48
C PRO A 67 2.11 -14.15 -20.94
N SER A 68 2.56 -14.00 -19.69
CA SER A 68 3.45 -14.97 -19.03
C SER A 68 2.74 -16.26 -18.59
N GLN A 69 1.40 -16.24 -18.47
CA GLN A 69 0.56 -17.34 -17.98
C GLN A 69 1.00 -17.91 -16.63
N ASP A 70 1.52 -17.05 -15.77
CA ASP A 70 2.24 -17.48 -14.57
C ASP A 70 1.45 -17.33 -13.27
N VAL A 71 0.33 -16.61 -13.33
CA VAL A 71 -0.70 -16.48 -12.29
C VAL A 71 -2.08 -16.93 -12.79
N ALA A 72 -3.00 -17.15 -11.85
CA ALA A 72 -4.40 -17.42 -12.16
C ALA A 72 -5.08 -16.25 -12.89
N GLU A 73 -6.23 -16.54 -13.49
CA GLU A 73 -7.07 -15.55 -14.14
C GLU A 73 -7.41 -14.39 -13.19
N HIS A 74 -7.20 -13.16 -13.65
CA HIS A 74 -7.42 -11.97 -12.85
C HIS A 74 -7.88 -10.79 -13.69
N TYR A 75 -8.44 -9.81 -12.99
CA TYR A 75 -9.22 -8.73 -13.56
C TYR A 75 -8.81 -7.39 -12.94
N LEU A 76 -8.76 -6.37 -13.78
CA LEU A 76 -8.52 -4.98 -13.41
C LEU A 76 -9.75 -4.13 -13.76
N PRO A 77 -10.02 -3.04 -13.02
CA PRO A 77 -11.11 -2.11 -13.36
C PRO A 77 -11.03 -1.70 -14.83
N ALA A 78 -12.15 -1.67 -15.56
CA ALA A 78 -12.11 -1.47 -17.00
C ALA A 78 -11.57 -0.08 -17.42
N THR A 79 -11.63 0.88 -16.49
CA THR A 79 -11.11 2.25 -16.64
C THR A 79 -9.66 2.41 -16.14
N TYR A 80 -8.98 1.34 -15.69
CA TYR A 80 -7.64 1.40 -15.07
C TYR A 80 -6.60 2.10 -15.96
N ALA A 81 -6.67 1.90 -17.27
CA ALA A 81 -5.77 2.52 -18.24
C ALA A 81 -6.24 3.92 -18.72
N GLU A 82 -7.37 4.45 -18.26
CA GLU A 82 -7.84 5.79 -18.66
C GLU A 82 -7.12 6.93 -17.91
N TYR A 83 -6.31 6.58 -16.92
CA TYR A 83 -5.67 7.51 -15.97
C TYR A 83 -4.15 7.56 -16.14
N ALA A 84 -3.48 8.35 -15.29
CA ALA A 84 -2.01 8.36 -15.21
C ALA A 84 -1.44 6.99 -14.80
N ASP A 85 -0.13 6.81 -14.95
CA ASP A 85 0.54 5.55 -14.65
C ASP A 85 0.29 5.12 -13.20
N PRO A 86 -0.18 3.88 -12.96
CA PRO A 86 -0.54 3.43 -11.63
C PRO A 86 0.62 3.51 -10.63
N LEU A 87 0.30 3.88 -9.39
CA LEU A 87 1.20 3.77 -8.26
C LEU A 87 0.89 2.45 -7.53
N VAL A 88 1.88 1.58 -7.40
CA VAL A 88 1.78 0.29 -6.74
C VAL A 88 2.64 0.33 -5.49
N ILE A 89 2.00 0.33 -4.33
CA ILE A 89 2.64 0.45 -3.02
C ILE A 89 2.65 -0.90 -2.33
N GLY A 90 3.85 -1.37 -1.99
CA GLY A 90 4.05 -2.61 -1.24
C GLY A 90 4.35 -2.37 0.23
N LEU A 91 3.74 -3.15 1.10
CA LEU A 91 4.14 -3.22 2.51
C LEU A 91 5.00 -4.46 2.74
N VAL A 92 6.20 -4.24 3.26
CA VAL A 92 7.19 -5.30 3.54
C VAL A 92 7.60 -5.24 5.00
N GLY A 93 7.64 -6.39 5.67
CA GLY A 93 8.12 -6.49 7.04
C GLY A 93 7.77 -7.82 7.69
N ALA A 94 8.38 -8.08 8.84
CA ALA A 94 8.23 -9.33 9.58
C ALA A 94 6.76 -9.68 9.87
N PRO A 95 6.41 -10.96 10.09
CA PRO A 95 5.13 -11.33 10.69
C PRO A 95 4.85 -10.49 11.95
N PHE A 96 3.58 -10.16 12.21
CA PHE A 96 3.16 -9.36 13.37
C PHE A 96 3.77 -7.94 13.49
N SER A 97 4.50 -7.46 12.48
CA SER A 97 5.01 -6.07 12.42
C SER A 97 3.90 -5.01 12.31
N GLY A 98 2.65 -5.43 12.10
CA GLY A 98 1.50 -4.54 12.04
C GLY A 98 1.20 -3.97 10.64
N LYS A 99 1.72 -4.57 9.57
CA LYS A 99 1.45 -4.15 8.17
C LYS A 99 -0.04 -4.03 7.86
N THR A 100 -0.83 -5.09 8.08
CA THR A 100 -2.28 -5.11 7.84
C THR A 100 -3.01 -4.03 8.65
N HIS A 101 -2.58 -3.81 9.91
CA HIS A 101 -3.13 -2.76 10.75
C HIS A 101 -2.76 -1.37 10.23
N LEU A 102 -1.51 -1.14 9.84
CA LEU A 102 -1.05 0.11 9.25
C LEU A 102 -1.79 0.41 7.94
N LEU A 103 -1.90 -0.57 7.05
CA LEU A 103 -2.60 -0.44 5.78
C LEU A 103 -4.09 -0.13 5.98
N THR A 104 -4.75 -0.87 6.87
CA THR A 104 -6.17 -0.64 7.17
C THR A 104 -6.39 0.74 7.77
N ALA A 105 -5.53 1.16 8.70
CA ALA A 105 -5.58 2.49 9.30
C ALA A 105 -5.34 3.60 8.27
N MET A 106 -4.37 3.42 7.38
CA MET A 106 -4.04 4.33 6.29
C MET A 106 -5.23 4.49 5.33
N ILE A 107 -5.75 3.39 4.78
CA ILE A 107 -6.90 3.41 3.86
C ILE A 107 -8.12 4.04 4.54
N ARG A 108 -8.40 3.67 5.80
CA ARG A 108 -9.49 4.29 6.57
C ARG A 108 -9.32 5.80 6.71
N GLN A 109 -8.13 6.29 7.03
CA GLN A 109 -7.89 7.72 7.15
C GLN A 109 -7.99 8.43 5.80
N VAL A 110 -7.55 7.79 4.71
CA VAL A 110 -7.74 8.29 3.34
C VAL A 110 -9.24 8.50 3.03
N TYR A 111 -10.09 7.53 3.34
CA TYR A 111 -11.54 7.63 3.14
C TYR A 111 -12.24 8.62 4.08
N ARG A 112 -11.58 9.04 5.16
CA ARG A 112 -12.04 10.11 6.06
C ARG A 112 -11.46 11.47 5.67
N GLU A 113 -11.20 11.67 4.38
CA GLU A 113 -10.69 12.92 3.82
C GLU A 113 -9.31 13.33 4.37
N GLY A 114 -8.53 12.39 4.90
CA GLY A 114 -7.23 12.69 5.52
C GLY A 114 -6.19 13.27 4.55
N LEU A 115 -6.39 13.11 3.24
CA LEU A 115 -5.54 13.71 2.21
C LEU A 115 -6.07 15.03 1.64
N ALA A 116 -7.27 15.48 2.03
CA ALA A 116 -7.88 16.69 1.50
C ALA A 116 -7.05 17.96 1.79
N ALA A 117 -6.35 17.99 2.91
CA ALA A 117 -5.44 19.09 3.27
C ALA A 117 -4.27 19.26 2.28
N TYR A 118 -3.94 18.20 1.53
CA TYR A 118 -2.92 18.20 0.48
C TYR A 118 -3.51 18.42 -0.91
N GLY A 119 -4.80 18.75 -1.01
CA GLY A 119 -5.53 18.95 -2.27
C GLY A 119 -5.77 17.66 -3.04
N ILE A 120 -5.84 16.52 -2.34
CA ILE A 120 -6.10 15.22 -2.96
C ILE A 120 -7.52 14.76 -2.65
N ASP A 121 -8.30 14.51 -3.70
CA ASP A 121 -9.57 13.81 -3.61
C ASP A 121 -9.37 12.31 -3.84
N VAL A 122 -10.13 11.48 -3.13
CA VAL A 122 -10.01 10.01 -3.21
C VAL A 122 -11.37 9.37 -3.49
N SER A 123 -11.40 8.44 -4.42
CA SER A 123 -12.54 7.55 -4.67
C SER A 123 -12.08 6.11 -4.87
N ALA A 124 -12.95 5.13 -4.65
CA ALA A 124 -12.68 3.75 -5.04
C ALA A 124 -12.62 3.64 -6.57
N LEU A 125 -11.58 3.01 -7.11
CA LEU A 125 -11.53 2.62 -8.52
C LEU A 125 -12.13 1.23 -8.72
N ASP A 126 -11.92 0.35 -7.73
CA ASP A 126 -12.49 -0.99 -7.68
C ASP A 126 -13.55 -1.06 -6.56
N PHE A 127 -14.82 -0.89 -6.92
CA PHE A 127 -15.90 -0.86 -5.95
C PHE A 127 -16.07 -2.19 -5.18
N ARG A 128 -15.80 -3.33 -5.83
CA ARG A 128 -15.98 -4.64 -5.18
C ARG A 128 -14.86 -4.90 -4.19
N ARG A 129 -13.60 -4.70 -4.60
CA ARG A 129 -12.44 -4.84 -3.69
C ARG A 129 -12.56 -3.88 -2.53
N HIS A 130 -12.95 -2.63 -2.80
CA HIS A 130 -13.17 -1.65 -1.74
C HIS A 130 -14.25 -2.09 -0.74
N GLU A 131 -15.42 -2.56 -1.20
CA GLU A 131 -16.48 -3.01 -0.31
C GLU A 131 -16.05 -4.25 0.50
N TYR A 132 -15.37 -5.20 -0.13
CA TYR A 132 -14.79 -6.35 0.55
C TYR A 132 -13.79 -5.90 1.63
N PHE A 133 -12.87 -4.99 1.31
CA PHE A 133 -11.88 -4.48 2.25
C PHE A 133 -12.55 -3.75 3.43
N ARG A 134 -13.60 -2.98 3.15
CA ARG A 134 -14.37 -2.25 4.16
C ARG A 134 -15.08 -3.19 5.14
N GLU A 135 -15.74 -4.24 4.63
CA GLU A 135 -16.47 -5.20 5.48
C GLU A 135 -15.54 -6.09 6.30
N ASN A 136 -14.42 -6.55 5.73
CA ASN A 136 -13.54 -7.53 6.36
C ASN A 136 -12.40 -6.92 7.21
N TYR A 137 -12.00 -5.67 6.94
CA TYR A 137 -10.88 -5.03 7.63
C TYR A 137 -11.31 -3.73 8.34
N ILE A 138 -11.86 -2.76 7.60
CA ILE A 138 -12.16 -1.43 8.19
C ILE A 138 -13.22 -1.54 9.29
N LYS A 139 -14.35 -2.21 9.05
CA LYS A 139 -15.42 -2.32 10.06
C LYS A 139 -14.98 -3.06 11.32
N PRO A 140 -14.30 -4.23 11.25
CA PRO A 140 -13.74 -4.88 12.44
C PRO A 140 -12.74 -3.98 13.18
N PHE A 141 -11.84 -3.31 12.45
CA PHE A 141 -10.87 -2.38 13.01
C PHE A 141 -11.54 -1.22 13.76
N GLU A 142 -12.61 -0.63 13.20
CA GLU A 142 -13.36 0.45 13.84
C GLU A 142 -14.11 0.00 15.09
N LYS A 143 -14.54 -1.25 15.14
CA LYS A 143 -15.13 -1.87 16.32
C LYS A 143 -14.09 -2.23 17.39
N GLY A 144 -12.81 -1.97 17.15
CA GLY A 144 -11.72 -2.32 18.07
C GLY A 144 -11.26 -3.77 17.97
N GLY A 145 -11.68 -4.52 16.95
CA GLY A 145 -11.16 -5.86 16.70
C GLY A 145 -9.69 -5.81 16.27
N ALA A 146 -8.86 -6.69 16.81
CA ALA A 146 -7.56 -6.94 16.23
C ALA A 146 -7.73 -7.64 14.88
N LEU A 147 -7.05 -7.15 13.86
CA LEU A 147 -7.08 -7.76 12.54
C LEU A 147 -6.28 -9.06 12.55
N PRO A 148 -6.71 -10.09 11.79
CA PRO A 148 -5.90 -11.28 11.60
C PRO A 148 -4.54 -10.91 11.00
N GLY A 149 -3.55 -11.78 11.23
CA GLY A 149 -2.29 -11.69 10.49
C GLY A 149 -2.53 -11.88 8.99
N THR A 150 -1.63 -11.39 8.15
CA THR A 150 -1.64 -11.67 6.71
C THR A 150 -1.48 -13.18 6.52
N ASP A 151 -2.49 -13.86 5.93
CA ASP A 151 -2.40 -15.28 5.65
C ASP A 151 -1.33 -15.55 4.58
N THR A 152 -0.50 -16.57 4.80
CA THR A 152 0.57 -16.98 3.87
C THR A 152 0.02 -17.42 2.52
N GLY A 153 0.67 -17.00 1.44
CA GLY A 153 0.34 -17.42 0.07
C GLY A 153 -0.85 -16.69 -0.55
N ILE A 154 -1.49 -15.74 0.15
CA ILE A 154 -2.54 -14.87 -0.40
C ILE A 154 -1.98 -13.46 -0.56
N ILE A 155 -1.58 -13.12 -1.78
CA ILE A 155 -1.18 -11.76 -2.15
C ILE A 155 -2.23 -11.23 -3.11
N GLU A 156 -3.26 -10.63 -2.54
CA GLU A 156 -4.25 -9.88 -3.29
C GLU A 156 -4.05 -8.38 -3.08
N ALA A 157 -4.32 -7.62 -4.13
CA ALA A 157 -4.42 -6.16 -4.01
C ALA A 157 -5.50 -5.84 -2.96
N ALA A 158 -5.08 -5.21 -1.87
CA ALA A 158 -5.96 -4.93 -0.72
C ALA A 158 -7.06 -3.93 -1.09
N ASP A 159 -6.71 -2.89 -1.86
CA ASP A 159 -7.64 -1.92 -2.42
C ASP A 159 -7.01 -1.27 -3.67
N ILE A 160 -7.85 -0.71 -4.55
CA ILE A 160 -7.43 0.12 -5.68
C ILE A 160 -8.17 1.44 -5.59
N LEU A 161 -7.43 2.48 -5.19
CA LEU A 161 -7.92 3.85 -5.07
C LEU A 161 -7.71 4.60 -6.38
N LEU A 162 -8.55 5.59 -6.65
CA LEU A 162 -8.30 6.63 -7.63
C LEU A 162 -8.03 7.93 -6.86
N LEU A 163 -6.79 8.41 -6.92
CA LEU A 163 -6.41 9.70 -6.36
C LEU A 163 -6.50 10.77 -7.44
N ARG A 164 -7.06 11.93 -7.09
CA ARG A 164 -7.02 13.13 -7.91
C ARG A 164 -6.13 14.16 -7.24
N GLY A 165 -5.01 14.50 -7.85
CA GLY A 165 -4.07 15.49 -7.33
C GLY A 165 -4.55 16.93 -7.53
N PRO A 166 -3.84 17.92 -6.93
CA PRO A 166 -4.17 19.34 -7.03
C PRO A 166 -4.13 19.89 -8.46
N ASP A 167 -3.34 19.28 -9.33
CA ASP A 167 -3.24 19.60 -10.76
C ASP A 167 -4.40 19.01 -11.59
N GLY A 168 -5.31 18.27 -10.94
CA GLY A 168 -6.44 17.58 -11.55
C GLY A 168 -6.08 16.22 -12.15
N GLN A 169 -4.81 15.81 -12.15
CA GLN A 169 -4.38 14.50 -12.63
C GLN A 169 -4.99 13.40 -11.77
N ARG A 170 -5.49 12.36 -12.43
CA ARG A 170 -6.06 11.17 -11.76
C ARG A 170 -5.08 10.02 -11.89
N ARG A 171 -4.80 9.34 -10.79
CA ARG A 171 -3.82 8.25 -10.72
C ARG A 171 -4.38 7.08 -9.90
N PRO A 172 -4.42 5.85 -10.48
CA PRO A 172 -4.73 4.66 -9.72
C PRO A 172 -3.63 4.39 -8.68
N VAL A 173 -4.01 4.04 -7.46
CA VAL A 173 -3.09 3.62 -6.40
C VAL A 173 -3.53 2.26 -5.88
N THR A 174 -2.66 1.27 -5.99
CA THR A 174 -2.89 -0.09 -5.54
C THR A 174 -2.00 -0.39 -4.34
N PHE A 175 -2.58 -0.97 -3.29
CA PHE A 175 -1.84 -1.42 -2.11
C PHE A 175 -1.75 -2.94 -2.07
N PHE A 176 -0.59 -3.44 -1.64
CA PHE A 176 -0.39 -4.84 -1.35
C PHE A 176 0.20 -5.01 0.04
N ASP A 177 -0.41 -5.91 0.82
CA ASP A 177 0.14 -6.40 2.08
C ASP A 177 0.80 -7.75 1.82
N VAL A 178 2.13 -7.83 1.95
CA VAL A 178 2.89 -9.05 1.64
C VAL A 178 3.37 -9.68 2.93
N ALA A 179 2.98 -10.93 3.19
CA ALA A 179 3.51 -11.64 4.35
C ALA A 179 5.04 -11.78 4.22
N GLY A 180 5.76 -11.48 5.30
CA GLY A 180 7.23 -11.44 5.27
C GLY A 180 7.85 -12.80 4.98
N GLU A 181 7.16 -13.88 5.38
CA GLU A 181 7.52 -15.26 5.12
C GLU A 181 7.31 -15.67 3.65
N ASP A 182 6.34 -15.06 2.95
CA ASP A 182 6.14 -15.33 1.54
C ASP A 182 7.37 -14.90 0.74
N LEU A 183 8.03 -13.80 1.09
CA LEU A 183 9.27 -13.37 0.40
C LEU A 183 10.42 -14.35 0.53
N GLU A 184 10.43 -15.17 1.58
CA GLU A 184 11.49 -16.15 1.83
C GLU A 184 11.33 -17.44 1.02
N SER A 185 10.14 -17.64 0.41
CA SER A 185 9.89 -18.80 -0.41
C SER A 185 10.82 -18.81 -1.64
N THR A 186 11.50 -19.93 -1.82
CA THR A 186 12.40 -20.21 -2.95
C THR A 186 11.65 -20.69 -4.19
N GLU A 187 10.31 -20.76 -4.13
CA GLU A 187 9.49 -21.16 -5.26
C GLU A 187 9.62 -20.16 -6.42
N ALA A 188 9.97 -20.66 -7.60
CA ALA A 188 10.18 -19.84 -8.79
C ALA A 188 8.94 -19.04 -9.24
N ARG A 189 7.75 -19.40 -8.74
CA ARG A 189 6.45 -18.78 -9.04
C ARG A 189 5.81 -18.13 -7.82
N ASN A 190 6.63 -17.70 -6.87
CA ASN A 190 6.15 -17.04 -5.66
C ASN A 190 5.46 -15.69 -5.99
N PRO A 191 4.16 -15.52 -5.63
CA PRO A 191 3.45 -14.26 -5.84
C PRO A 191 4.09 -13.05 -5.15
N ALA A 192 4.81 -13.25 -4.03
CA ALA A 192 5.45 -12.17 -3.26
C ALA A 192 6.58 -11.51 -4.03
N THR A 193 7.42 -12.33 -4.67
CA THR A 193 8.50 -11.84 -5.51
C THR A 193 7.94 -11.09 -6.71
N ARG A 194 6.87 -11.59 -7.33
CA ARG A 194 6.22 -10.91 -8.49
C ARG A 194 5.64 -9.57 -8.12
N PHE A 195 4.98 -9.48 -6.97
CA PHE A 195 4.47 -8.23 -6.47
C PHE A 195 5.59 -7.18 -6.36
N LEU A 196 6.77 -7.54 -5.84
CA LEU A 196 7.89 -6.61 -5.79
C LEU A 196 8.36 -6.15 -7.18
N LEU A 197 8.15 -6.95 -8.23
CA LEU A 197 8.43 -6.54 -9.62
C LEU A 197 7.43 -5.50 -10.15
N SER A 198 6.20 -5.47 -9.63
CA SER A 198 5.19 -4.47 -10.01
C SER A 198 5.22 -3.24 -9.10
N ALA A 199 5.75 -3.35 -7.88
CA ALA A 199 5.87 -2.26 -6.93
C ALA A 199 6.77 -1.13 -7.46
N ASN A 200 6.28 0.10 -7.36
CA ASN A 200 7.02 1.32 -7.71
C ASN A 200 7.09 2.32 -6.55
N ALA A 201 6.62 1.93 -5.37
CA ALA A 201 6.97 2.50 -4.07
C ALA A 201 6.82 1.42 -2.98
N VAL A 202 7.58 1.53 -1.89
CA VAL A 202 7.59 0.50 -0.82
C VAL A 202 7.59 1.12 0.56
N VAL A 203 6.75 0.57 1.45
CA VAL A 203 6.73 0.85 2.89
C VAL A 203 7.32 -0.35 3.62
N PHE A 204 8.50 -0.16 4.18
CA PHE A 204 9.18 -1.09 5.07
C PHE A 204 8.65 -0.89 6.49
N VAL A 205 7.98 -1.90 7.04
CA VAL A 205 7.30 -1.85 8.33
C VAL A 205 8.16 -2.52 9.38
N HIS A 206 8.71 -1.72 10.28
CA HIS A 206 9.48 -2.19 11.43
C HIS A 206 8.63 -2.05 12.68
N ALA A 207 8.34 -3.14 13.38
CA ALA A 207 7.67 -3.07 14.66
C ALA A 207 8.67 -2.89 15.78
N TRP A 208 8.35 -1.97 16.70
CA TRP A 208 8.96 -2.00 18.02
C TRP A 208 8.44 -3.22 18.79
N GLU A 209 9.31 -4.18 19.06
CA GLU A 209 9.06 -5.24 20.04
C GLU A 209 10.03 -5.01 21.20
N ASP A 210 9.46 -4.78 22.37
CA ASP A 210 10.25 -4.70 23.60
C ASP A 210 10.63 -6.14 24.00
N PRO A 211 11.93 -6.47 24.17
CA PRO A 211 12.38 -7.78 24.68
C PRO A 211 11.82 -8.13 26.08
N LEU A 212 11.20 -7.17 26.77
CA LEU A 212 10.66 -7.36 28.12
C LEU A 212 9.45 -8.32 28.20
N GLU A 213 8.67 -8.52 27.12
CA GLU A 213 7.51 -9.42 27.16
C GLU A 213 7.87 -10.90 26.88
N THR A 214 8.99 -11.17 26.20
CA THR A 214 9.35 -12.53 25.74
C THR A 214 10.55 -13.12 26.46
N GLY A 215 11.41 -12.31 27.10
CA GLY A 215 12.60 -12.82 27.80
C GLY A 215 13.63 -13.50 26.89
N GLU A 216 13.44 -13.45 25.58
CA GLU A 216 14.33 -14.02 24.58
C GLU A 216 15.11 -12.88 23.92
N SER A 217 16.44 -12.97 23.99
CA SER A 217 17.32 -12.10 23.22
C SER A 217 17.19 -12.46 21.74
N GLU A 218 16.86 -11.46 20.92
CA GLU A 218 16.78 -11.41 19.45
C GLU A 218 17.06 -12.71 18.66
N PRO A 219 16.14 -13.16 17.78
CA PRO A 219 16.56 -13.93 16.63
C PRO A 219 17.11 -13.01 15.54
N GLU A 220 18.21 -13.41 14.89
CA GLU A 220 18.81 -12.86 13.64
C GLU A 220 17.82 -12.63 12.46
N SER A 221 16.54 -12.95 12.64
CA SER A 221 15.45 -12.99 11.66
C SER A 221 14.90 -11.62 11.24
N GLU A 222 15.02 -10.58 12.07
CA GLU A 222 14.13 -9.41 12.02
C GLU A 222 14.08 -8.61 10.70
N ASN A 223 15.03 -8.80 9.77
CA ASN A 223 14.99 -8.08 8.50
C ASN A 223 15.32 -8.91 7.27
N LYS A 224 15.18 -10.24 7.31
CA LYS A 224 15.33 -11.06 6.10
C LYS A 224 14.35 -10.63 5.01
N SER A 225 13.10 -10.33 5.35
CA SER A 225 12.12 -9.77 4.40
C SER A 225 12.56 -8.41 3.82
N PHE A 226 13.17 -7.53 4.63
CA PHE A 226 13.71 -6.24 4.13
C PHE A 226 14.87 -6.47 3.17
N GLN A 227 15.80 -7.36 3.53
CA GLN A 227 16.93 -7.73 2.70
C GLN A 227 16.47 -8.28 1.34
N LEU A 228 15.57 -9.26 1.34
CA LEU A 228 15.05 -9.89 0.12
C LEU A 228 14.29 -8.89 -0.76
N ALA A 229 13.49 -8.01 -0.15
CA ALA A 229 12.80 -6.97 -0.90
C ALA A 229 13.78 -5.95 -1.51
N VAL A 230 14.77 -5.51 -0.74
CA VAL A 230 15.83 -4.62 -1.22
C VAL A 230 16.59 -5.26 -2.39
N GLU A 231 16.98 -6.53 -2.28
CA GLU A 231 17.70 -7.25 -3.32
C GLU A 231 16.85 -7.43 -4.58
N SER A 232 15.58 -7.82 -4.42
CA SER A 232 14.63 -7.99 -5.53
C SER A 232 14.41 -6.68 -6.29
N LEU A 233 14.19 -5.57 -5.57
CA LEU A 233 13.97 -4.27 -6.18
C LEU A 233 15.24 -3.76 -6.87
N ARG A 234 16.41 -3.90 -6.25
CA ARG A 234 17.68 -3.48 -6.87
C ARG A 234 18.05 -4.26 -8.13
N ALA A 235 17.54 -5.49 -8.26
CA ALA A 235 17.75 -6.28 -9.47
C ALA A 235 16.99 -5.70 -10.68
N LEU A 236 15.98 -4.85 -10.44
CA LEU A 236 15.21 -4.18 -11.49
C LEU A 236 15.94 -2.97 -12.06
N PRO A 237 15.83 -2.69 -13.37
CA PRO A 237 16.30 -1.44 -13.95
C PRO A 237 15.67 -0.21 -13.26
N GLY A 238 16.51 0.65 -12.66
CA GLY A 238 16.05 1.83 -11.94
C GLY A 238 15.47 1.55 -10.55
N GLY A 239 15.60 0.33 -10.04
CA GLY A 239 15.08 -0.09 -8.74
C GLY A 239 15.63 0.72 -7.56
N GLU A 240 16.84 1.27 -7.68
CA GLU A 240 17.43 2.18 -6.69
C GLU A 240 16.66 3.50 -6.53
N ARG A 241 15.83 3.86 -7.51
CA ARG A 241 15.03 5.10 -7.51
C ARG A 241 13.62 4.90 -7.01
N VAL A 242 13.22 3.66 -6.70
CA VAL A 242 11.93 3.36 -6.09
C VAL A 242 11.84 4.11 -4.77
N PRO A 243 10.84 4.99 -4.57
CA PRO A 243 10.64 5.66 -3.30
C PRO A 243 10.37 4.66 -2.19
N ALA A 244 11.13 4.78 -1.11
CA ALA A 244 11.05 3.87 0.03
C ALA A 244 10.73 4.64 1.30
N VAL A 245 9.88 4.08 2.15
CA VAL A 245 9.58 4.63 3.47
C VAL A 245 9.80 3.56 4.51
N ILE A 246 10.43 3.90 5.63
CA ILE A 246 10.48 3.03 6.82
C ILE A 246 9.46 3.54 7.82
N ALA A 247 8.44 2.74 8.10
CA ALA A 247 7.42 3.03 9.10
C ALA A 247 7.72 2.24 10.37
N MET A 248 8.08 2.94 11.44
CA MET A 248 8.24 2.36 12.76
C MET A 248 6.88 2.25 13.45
N THR A 249 6.27 1.07 13.41
CA THR A 249 4.95 0.79 13.97
C THR A 249 5.01 0.51 15.47
N LYS A 250 3.82 0.44 16.08
CA LYS A 250 3.64 0.25 17.53
C LYS A 250 4.34 1.36 18.35
N SER A 251 4.57 2.53 17.74
CA SER A 251 5.28 3.65 18.39
C SER A 251 4.55 4.15 19.63
N ASP A 252 3.24 3.92 19.77
CA ASP A 252 2.46 4.24 20.98
C ASP A 252 2.97 3.56 22.26
N ARG A 253 3.71 2.45 22.13
CA ARG A 253 4.45 1.82 23.24
C ARG A 253 5.61 2.69 23.74
N LEU A 254 6.13 3.56 22.88
CA LEU A 254 7.23 4.49 23.12
C LEU A 254 6.78 5.92 23.38
N ARG A 255 5.48 6.15 23.66
CA ARG A 255 4.89 7.50 23.83
C ARG A 255 5.48 8.37 24.94
N TYR A 256 6.37 7.81 25.78
CA TYR A 256 7.10 8.51 26.85
C TYR A 256 8.62 8.52 26.64
N VAL A 257 9.10 8.04 25.48
CA VAL A 257 10.53 7.92 25.16
C VAL A 257 10.90 8.99 24.13
N PRO A 258 11.80 9.94 24.45
CA PRO A 258 12.32 10.87 23.46
C PRO A 258 13.17 10.17 22.39
N PRO A 259 13.08 10.57 21.10
CA PRO A 259 12.23 11.64 20.57
C PRO A 259 10.84 11.18 20.10
N VAL A 260 10.43 9.94 20.38
CA VAL A 260 9.18 9.36 19.87
C VAL A 260 7.95 10.07 20.44
N ASP A 261 8.02 10.44 21.72
CA ASP A 261 6.98 11.19 22.42
C ASP A 261 6.56 12.46 21.67
N ARG A 262 7.51 13.30 21.25
CA ARG A 262 7.20 14.57 20.57
C ARG A 262 6.47 14.36 19.25
N TRP A 263 6.80 13.32 18.49
CA TRP A 263 6.15 13.02 17.21
C TRP A 263 4.73 12.51 17.43
N LEU A 264 4.51 11.61 18.38
CA LEU A 264 3.17 11.09 18.65
C LEU A 264 2.22 12.13 19.23
N HIS A 265 2.69 13.03 20.08
CA HIS A 265 1.88 14.15 20.59
C HIS A 265 1.50 15.15 19.50
N ARG A 266 2.34 15.27 18.47
CA ARG A 266 2.10 16.18 17.34
C ARG A 266 0.92 15.75 16.46
N GLY A 267 0.71 14.44 16.31
CA GLY A 267 -0.40 13.90 15.51
C GLY A 267 -0.18 13.99 14.01
N ASP A 268 -1.27 13.92 13.24
CA ASP A 268 -1.26 13.95 11.77
C ASP A 268 -1.03 15.38 11.24
N GLU A 269 -0.22 15.50 10.19
CA GLU A 269 0.08 16.77 9.57
C GLU A 269 -0.91 17.14 8.47
N ARG A 270 -1.08 18.45 8.26
CA ARG A 270 -1.98 19.01 7.24
C ARG A 270 -1.27 19.83 6.16
N VAL A 271 0.03 20.03 6.31
CA VAL A 271 0.86 20.82 5.40
C VAL A 271 2.12 20.03 5.14
N LEU A 272 2.52 19.93 3.87
CA LEU A 272 3.76 19.27 3.50
C LEU A 272 4.95 20.16 3.85
N ASP A 273 5.87 19.64 4.67
CA ASP A 273 7.10 20.30 5.07
C ASP A 273 8.24 19.28 4.99
N ALA A 274 9.12 19.45 4.02
CA ALA A 274 10.21 18.51 3.78
C ALA A 274 11.30 18.58 4.87
N ALA A 275 11.52 19.75 5.47
CA ALA A 275 12.49 19.92 6.54
C ALA A 275 12.03 19.16 7.80
N ARG A 276 10.73 19.22 8.12
CA ARG A 276 10.15 18.46 9.22
C ARG A 276 10.16 16.95 8.96
N ILE A 277 9.81 16.50 7.75
CA ILE A 277 9.91 15.07 7.39
C ILE A 277 11.36 14.58 7.54
N ARG A 278 12.35 15.41 7.16
CA ARG A 278 13.77 15.12 7.37
C ARG A 278 14.14 15.07 8.85
N GLU A 279 13.59 15.97 9.68
CA GLU A 279 13.80 15.96 11.13
C GLU A 279 13.27 14.66 11.76
N GLU A 280 12.04 14.24 11.42
CA GLU A 280 11.50 12.96 11.88
C GLU A 280 12.36 11.78 11.38
N SER A 281 12.78 11.82 10.11
CA SER A 281 13.62 10.77 9.54
C SER A 281 14.95 10.64 10.30
N ARG A 282 15.56 11.76 10.68
CA ARG A 282 16.79 11.79 11.49
C ARG A 282 16.56 11.20 12.87
N ASP A 283 15.43 11.50 13.50
CA ASP A 283 15.08 10.98 14.82
C ASP A 283 14.81 9.48 14.81
N VAL A 284 14.02 8.99 13.85
CA VAL A 284 13.77 7.55 13.68
C VAL A 284 15.08 6.83 13.38
N TYR A 285 15.92 7.39 12.49
CA TYR A 285 17.24 6.84 12.18
C TYR A 285 18.10 6.74 13.45
N ALA A 286 18.21 7.83 14.21
CA ALA A 286 19.01 7.87 15.43
C ALA A 286 18.48 6.89 16.48
N TYR A 287 17.16 6.77 16.61
CA TYR A 287 16.51 5.81 17.50
C TYR A 287 16.86 4.37 17.11
N LEU A 288 16.55 3.97 15.87
CA LEU A 288 16.81 2.61 15.35
C LEU A 288 18.30 2.25 15.41
N HIS A 289 19.17 3.20 15.09
CA HIS A 289 20.61 3.00 15.23
C HIS A 289 21.02 2.82 16.71
N GLY A 290 20.43 3.59 17.63
CA GLY A 290 20.72 3.55 19.06
C GLY A 290 20.28 2.24 19.74
N VAL A 291 19.16 1.67 19.30
CA VAL A 291 18.63 0.39 19.83
C VAL A 291 19.22 -0.84 19.13
N GLY A 292 20.18 -0.68 18.21
CA GLY A 292 20.85 -1.79 17.54
C GLY A 292 20.13 -2.33 16.28
N ALA A 293 18.96 -1.79 15.92
CA ALA A 293 18.14 -2.21 14.77
C ALA A 293 18.68 -1.74 13.40
N ARG A 294 20.01 -1.83 13.20
CA ARG A 294 20.69 -1.34 11.98
C ARG A 294 20.23 -2.05 10.70
N ALA A 295 19.84 -3.32 10.79
CA ALA A 295 19.35 -4.05 9.63
C ALA A 295 18.07 -3.42 9.05
N SER A 296 17.22 -2.84 9.91
CA SER A 296 16.00 -2.11 9.51
C SER A 296 16.30 -0.83 8.74
N LEU A 297 17.52 -0.27 8.87
CA LEU A 297 17.97 0.94 8.18
C LEU A 297 18.53 0.67 6.76
N ARG A 298 18.65 -0.60 6.35
CA ARG A 298 19.18 -0.96 5.03
C ARG A 298 18.42 -0.30 3.86
N PRO A 299 17.07 -0.19 3.85
CA PRO A 299 16.35 0.52 2.80
C PRO A 299 16.78 1.99 2.69
N PHE A 300 16.95 2.68 3.82
CA PHE A 300 17.35 4.09 3.85
C PHE A 300 18.72 4.33 3.18
N HIS A 301 19.66 3.40 3.37
CA HIS A 301 20.97 3.47 2.74
C HIS A 301 20.99 3.05 1.27
N THR A 302 19.91 2.42 0.79
CA THR A 302 19.88 1.80 -0.54
C THR A 302 19.13 2.66 -1.56
N PHE A 303 17.97 3.18 -1.19
CA PHE A 303 17.09 3.88 -2.12
C PHE A 303 17.42 5.37 -2.18
N ALA A 304 17.40 5.93 -3.39
CA ALA A 304 17.79 7.32 -3.65
C ALA A 304 16.85 8.34 -2.98
N ARG A 305 15.57 7.99 -2.82
CA ARG A 305 14.61 8.79 -2.08
C ARG A 305 13.98 7.97 -0.97
N SER A 306 14.24 8.35 0.28
CA SER A 306 13.68 7.63 1.42
C SER A 306 13.39 8.50 2.63
N THR A 307 12.35 8.14 3.38
CA THR A 307 11.95 8.80 4.63
C THR A 307 11.70 7.76 5.72
N LEU A 308 11.74 8.18 6.99
CA LEU A 308 11.39 7.34 8.12
C LEU A 308 10.36 8.05 9.00
N HIS A 309 9.40 7.31 9.53
CA HIS A 309 8.30 7.87 10.31
C HIS A 309 7.96 7.01 11.53
N PHE A 310 7.61 7.67 12.64
CA PHE A 310 6.96 7.02 13.77
C PHE A 310 5.45 6.93 13.51
N VAL A 311 4.88 5.73 13.59
CA VAL A 311 3.46 5.52 13.35
C VAL A 311 2.84 4.61 14.42
N SER A 312 1.56 4.84 14.70
CA SER A 312 0.75 3.92 15.49
C SER A 312 -0.58 3.68 14.81
N ALA A 313 -0.86 2.43 14.43
CA ALA A 313 -2.13 2.08 13.80
C ALA A 313 -3.27 1.96 14.83
N SER A 314 -3.00 1.34 15.98
CA SER A 314 -4.01 1.08 17.01
C SER A 314 -4.07 2.14 18.11
N GLY A 315 -2.99 2.86 18.38
CA GLY A 315 -2.91 3.84 19.47
C GLY A 315 -2.93 3.23 20.88
N GLY A 316 -2.69 1.93 21.00
CA GLY A 316 -2.61 1.20 22.26
C GLY A 316 -2.56 -0.31 22.08
N ASP A 317 -2.44 -1.03 23.21
CA ASP A 317 -2.37 -2.48 23.25
C ASP A 317 -3.75 -3.15 23.16
N ALA A 318 -3.77 -4.29 22.47
CA ALA A 318 -4.94 -5.16 22.45
C ALA A 318 -4.92 -6.09 23.67
N VAL A 319 -6.09 -6.33 24.25
CA VAL A 319 -6.29 -7.32 25.32
C VAL A 319 -6.86 -8.62 24.74
N PRO A 320 -6.51 -9.80 25.29
CA PRO A 320 -7.17 -11.04 24.96
C PRO A 320 -8.66 -10.98 25.33
N VAL A 321 -9.52 -11.54 24.49
CA VAL A 321 -10.96 -11.70 24.75
C VAL A 321 -11.36 -13.12 24.37
N GLU A 322 -12.06 -13.81 25.27
CA GLU A 322 -12.69 -15.08 24.95
C GLU A 322 -13.94 -14.81 24.09
N THR A 323 -13.94 -15.36 22.88
CA THR A 323 -15.11 -15.39 22.01
C THR A 323 -15.62 -16.82 21.93
N GLY A 324 -16.92 -17.02 21.70
CA GLY A 324 -17.58 -18.34 21.71
C GLY A 324 -17.07 -19.39 20.71
N GLY A 325 -15.96 -19.12 20.00
CA GLY A 325 -15.24 -20.04 19.13
C GLY A 325 -13.70 -19.90 19.16
N GLY A 326 -13.10 -19.18 20.12
CA GLY A 326 -11.64 -19.02 20.24
C GLY A 326 -11.18 -17.79 21.04
N SER A 327 -9.87 -17.66 21.27
CA SER A 327 -9.26 -16.45 21.85
C SER A 327 -9.01 -15.40 20.75
N GLY A 328 -9.65 -14.24 20.88
CA GLY A 328 -9.42 -13.07 20.03
C GLY A 328 -8.60 -12.00 20.74
N ARG A 329 -8.19 -10.96 20.02
CA ARG A 329 -7.61 -9.74 20.60
C ARG A 329 -8.51 -8.54 20.31
N TYR A 330 -8.63 -7.63 21.26
CA TYR A 330 -9.52 -6.49 21.19
C TYR A 330 -8.87 -5.24 21.78
N PHE A 331 -9.03 -4.09 21.14
CA PHE A 331 -8.56 -2.79 21.63
C PHE A 331 -9.66 -2.14 22.48
N PRO A 332 -9.58 -2.18 23.83
CA PRO A 332 -10.68 -1.76 24.70
C PRO A 332 -10.99 -0.26 24.60
N ARG A 333 -10.01 0.55 24.17
CA ARG A 333 -10.17 2.00 23.97
C ARG A 333 -10.48 2.38 22.53
N GLY A 334 -10.76 1.38 21.69
CA GLY A 334 -10.85 1.49 20.23
C GLY A 334 -9.50 1.77 19.58
N CYS A 335 -9.44 1.61 18.26
CA CYS A 335 -8.27 1.97 17.47
C CYS A 335 -8.19 3.49 17.30
N ARG A 336 -7.05 4.08 17.65
CA ARG A 336 -6.74 5.51 17.50
C ARG A 336 -5.46 5.67 16.68
N PRO A 337 -5.56 5.60 15.34
CA PRO A 337 -4.39 5.74 14.50
C PRO A 337 -3.81 7.15 14.62
N THR A 338 -2.49 7.20 14.66
CA THR A 338 -1.69 8.42 14.76
C THR A 338 -0.55 8.32 13.76
N ARG A 339 -0.39 9.36 12.92
CA ARG A 339 0.67 9.50 11.91
C ARG A 339 0.67 8.44 10.81
N VAL A 340 -0.43 7.68 10.65
CA VAL A 340 -0.50 6.59 9.66
C VAL A 340 -0.54 7.07 8.20
N LEU A 341 -0.86 8.35 7.96
CA LEU A 341 -0.79 8.95 6.63
C LEU A 341 0.58 9.54 6.29
N GLU A 342 1.46 9.80 7.27
CA GLU A 342 2.77 10.42 7.01
C GLU A 342 3.61 9.59 6.02
N PRO A 343 3.69 8.25 6.13
CA PRO A 343 4.35 7.43 5.11
C PRO A 343 3.74 7.57 3.71
N LEU A 344 2.41 7.63 3.62
CA LEU A 344 1.71 7.75 2.34
C LEU A 344 1.95 9.12 1.72
N VAL A 345 1.83 10.19 2.50
CA VAL A 345 2.11 11.57 2.06
C VAL A 345 3.54 11.68 1.52
N ALA A 346 4.51 11.07 2.20
CA ALA A 346 5.90 11.04 1.72
C ALA A 346 6.02 10.32 0.36
N ILE A 347 5.39 9.15 0.20
CA ILE A 347 5.35 8.43 -1.09
C ILE A 347 4.68 9.27 -2.17
N LEU A 348 3.54 9.88 -1.88
CA LEU A 348 2.80 10.69 -2.85
C LEU A 348 3.60 11.92 -3.30
N ALA A 349 4.37 12.54 -2.40
CA ALA A 349 5.32 13.60 -2.74
C ALA A 349 6.51 13.07 -3.57
N MET A 350 7.10 11.94 -3.18
CA MET A 350 8.24 11.36 -3.89
C MET A 350 7.91 10.85 -5.29
N THR A 351 6.64 10.51 -5.53
CA THR A 351 6.13 9.96 -6.79
C THR A 351 5.43 11.00 -7.66
N GLY A 352 5.40 12.26 -7.24
CA GLY A 352 4.85 13.38 -7.99
C GLY A 352 3.32 13.51 -7.96
N THR A 353 2.62 12.75 -7.12
CA THR A 353 1.17 12.92 -6.93
C THR A 353 0.86 14.17 -6.10
N ILE A 354 1.68 14.46 -5.10
CA ILE A 354 1.74 15.78 -4.47
C ILE A 354 2.87 16.53 -5.15
N THR A 355 2.58 17.74 -5.64
CA THR A 355 3.53 18.56 -6.40
C THR A 355 3.87 19.85 -5.64
N GLY A 356 4.98 20.49 -6.05
CA GLY A 356 5.43 21.76 -5.50
C GLY A 356 6.82 21.71 -4.85
N PRO A 357 7.37 22.86 -4.44
CA PRO A 357 8.77 22.97 -4.01
C PRO A 357 9.13 22.12 -2.79
N GLU A 358 8.18 21.90 -1.88
CA GLU A 358 8.40 21.02 -0.72
C GLU A 358 8.38 19.55 -1.14
N ALA A 359 7.49 19.14 -2.05
CA ALA A 359 7.39 17.75 -2.50
C ALA A 359 8.65 17.26 -3.23
N GLU A 360 9.30 18.14 -3.99
CA GLU A 360 10.57 17.84 -4.65
C GLU A 360 11.69 17.51 -3.66
N LYS A 361 11.68 18.11 -2.46
CA LYS A 361 12.71 17.90 -1.43
C LYS A 361 12.49 16.65 -0.59
N VAL A 362 11.28 16.08 -0.58
CA VAL A 362 10.95 14.92 0.27
C VAL A 362 11.81 13.71 -0.12
N GLY A 363 12.36 13.05 0.88
CA GLY A 363 13.19 11.85 0.73
C GLY A 363 14.59 12.10 0.18
N MET A 364 14.96 13.36 -0.10
CA MET A 364 16.34 13.68 -0.46
C MET A 364 17.25 13.66 0.80
N PRO A 365 18.47 13.11 0.68
CA PRO A 365 19.42 12.99 1.79
C PRO A 365 19.73 14.33 2.49
#